data_AF-A0A956AQQ1-F1
#
_entry.id   AF-A0A956AQQ1-F1
#
_cell.length_a   1.000
_cell.length_b   1.000
_cell.length_c   1.000
_cell.angle_alpha   90.00
_cell.angle_beta   90.00
_cell.angle_gamma   90.00
#
_symmetry.space_group_name_H-M   'P 1'
#
loop_
_entity.id
_entity.type
_entity.pdbx_description
1 polymer ?
#
loop_
_entity_poly.entity_id
_entity_poly.type
_entity_poly.pdbx_seq_one_letter_code
_entity_poly.pdbx_strand_id
1 'polypeptide(L)'
;DGFLDATEVADWLAERGVPFRDAHHVSGKLVALCVRDGKVLSELSLAEFQAEHPSFDASIFDALDMETAVERRDLPGGPARQRVLAAIQELRGRLSGRELDVDAAAAKFSARPVVDPRREQP
;
A
#
# COMPACT_ATOMS: atom_id res chain seq x y z
N ASP A 1 -6.48 -15.49 -4.51
CA ASP A 1 -6.26 -14.39 -3.55
C ASP A 1 -6.55 -13.09 -4.27
N GLY A 2 -7.33 -12.16 -3.71
CA GLY A 2 -7.78 -11.04 -4.54
C GLY A 2 -8.20 -9.78 -3.80
N PHE A 3 -7.88 -8.65 -4.43
CA PHE A 3 -8.48 -7.33 -4.23
C PHE A 3 -8.06 -6.54 -2.99
N LEU A 4 -6.87 -6.82 -2.43
CA LEU A 4 -6.29 -5.97 -1.37
C LEU A 4 -6.10 -4.51 -1.84
N ASP A 5 -5.92 -4.33 -3.15
CA ASP A 5 -5.80 -3.08 -3.90
C ASP A 5 -7.14 -2.43 -4.26
N ALA A 6 -8.30 -3.05 -3.96
CA ALA A 6 -9.61 -2.45 -4.25
C ALA A 6 -9.85 -1.12 -3.52
N THR A 7 -9.24 -0.96 -2.34
CA THR A 7 -9.28 0.30 -1.60
C THR A 7 -8.57 1.41 -2.37
N GLU A 8 -7.51 1.10 -3.13
CA GLU A 8 -6.79 2.08 -3.94
C GLU A 8 -7.67 2.66 -5.03
N VAL A 9 -8.55 1.87 -5.64
CA VAL A 9 -9.52 2.37 -6.63
C VAL A 9 -10.47 3.39 -6.01
N ALA A 10 -10.97 3.11 -4.80
CA ALA A 10 -11.89 4.02 -4.11
C ALA A 10 -11.18 5.31 -3.69
N ASP A 11 -9.98 5.20 -3.11
CA ASP A 11 -9.17 6.34 -2.70
C ASP A 11 -8.77 7.20 -3.91
N TRP A 12 -8.37 6.58 -5.02
CA TRP A 12 -7.97 7.27 -6.26
C TRP A 12 -9.09 8.14 -6.85
N LEU A 13 -10.33 7.63 -6.83
CA LEU A 13 -11.51 8.37 -7.26
C LEU A 13 -11.88 9.47 -6.26
N ALA A 14 -11.77 9.18 -4.95
CA ALA A 14 -12.08 10.15 -3.90
C ALA A 14 -11.12 11.35 -3.92
N GLU A 15 -9.83 11.11 -4.16
CA GLU A 15 -8.81 12.15 -4.36
C GLU A 15 -9.13 13.06 -5.56
N ARG A 16 -9.92 12.57 -6.53
CA ARG A 16 -10.38 13.30 -7.72
C ARG A 16 -11.77 13.92 -7.56
N GLY A 17 -12.29 13.96 -6.33
CA GLY A 17 -13.53 14.64 -5.98
C GLY A 17 -14.79 13.80 -6.12
N VAL A 18 -14.68 12.50 -6.41
CA VAL A 18 -15.82 11.58 -6.36
C VAL A 18 -16.19 11.34 -4.89
N PRO A 19 -17.47 11.49 -4.48
CA PRO A 19 -17.86 11.16 -3.11
C PRO A 19 -17.46 9.72 -2.75
N PHE A 20 -16.86 9.52 -1.57
CA PHE A 20 -16.29 8.21 -1.20
C PHE A 20 -17.30 7.05 -1.30
N ARG A 21 -18.58 7.32 -0.97
CA ARG A 21 -19.66 6.34 -1.13
C ARG A 21 -19.79 5.83 -2.57
N ASP A 22 -19.68 6.74 -3.54
CA ASP A 22 -19.81 6.42 -4.96
C ASP A 22 -18.52 5.75 -5.45
N ALA A 23 -17.35 6.25 -5.03
CA ALA A 23 -16.05 5.65 -5.34
C ALA A 23 -15.95 4.20 -4.83
N HIS A 24 -16.37 3.93 -3.59
CA HIS A 24 -16.44 2.59 -3.02
C HIS A 24 -17.41 1.68 -3.81
N HIS A 25 -18.53 2.22 -4.29
CA HIS A 25 -19.48 1.47 -5.11
C HIS A 25 -18.88 1.09 -6.48
N VAL A 26 -18.15 2.00 -7.12
CA VAL A 26 -17.42 1.74 -8.37
C VAL A 26 -16.35 0.67 -8.16
N SER A 27 -15.54 0.78 -7.10
CA SER A 27 -14.55 -0.24 -6.75
C SER A 27 -15.20 -1.63 -6.57
N GLY A 28 -16.31 -1.71 -5.84
CA GLY A 28 -17.05 -2.97 -5.67
C GLY A 28 -17.56 -3.59 -6.97
N LYS A 29 -18.00 -2.78 -7.94
CA LYS A 29 -18.40 -3.27 -9.27
C LYS A 29 -17.23 -3.81 -10.08
N LEU A 30 -16.09 -3.12 -10.05
CA LEU A 30 -14.87 -3.57 -10.71
C LEU A 30 -14.36 -4.88 -10.11
N VAL A 31 -14.41 -5.03 -8.78
CA VAL A 31 -14.10 -6.30 -8.11
C VAL A 31 -15.07 -7.40 -8.56
N ALA A 32 -16.37 -7.13 -8.64
CA ALA A 32 -17.35 -8.11 -9.10
C ALA A 32 -17.11 -8.51 -10.58
N LEU A 33 -16.74 -7.56 -11.43
CA LEU A 33 -16.33 -7.78 -12.82
C LEU A 33 -15.12 -8.73 -12.88
N CYS A 34 -14.07 -8.44 -12.12
CA CYS A 34 -12.87 -9.27 -12.03
C CYS A 34 -13.19 -10.70 -11.56
N VAL A 35 -14.01 -10.84 -10.51
CA VAL A 35 -14.43 -12.17 -10.01
C VAL A 35 -15.18 -12.96 -11.07
N ARG A 36 -16.09 -12.31 -11.81
CA ARG A 36 -16.87 -12.95 -12.89
C ARG A 36 -15.97 -13.42 -14.03
N ASP A 37 -14.97 -12.62 -14.39
CA ASP A 37 -14.13 -12.85 -15.57
C ASP A 37 -12.83 -13.59 -15.24
N GLY A 38 -12.60 -13.95 -13.97
CA GLY A 38 -11.39 -14.64 -13.51
C GLY A 38 -10.12 -13.78 -13.59
N LYS A 39 -10.26 -12.46 -13.46
CA LYS A 39 -9.18 -11.46 -13.52
C LYS A 39 -8.90 -10.84 -12.15
N VAL A 40 -7.83 -10.05 -12.06
CA VAL A 40 -7.58 -9.07 -10.99
C VAL A 40 -7.70 -7.62 -11.52
N LEU A 41 -7.69 -6.62 -10.62
CA LEU A 41 -7.88 -5.21 -11.00
C LEU A 41 -6.79 -4.70 -11.96
N SER A 42 -5.54 -5.11 -11.75
CA SER A 42 -4.41 -4.75 -12.61
C SER A 42 -4.46 -5.36 -14.02
N GLU A 43 -5.33 -6.35 -14.25
CA GLU A 43 -5.54 -7.00 -15.55
C GLU A 43 -6.71 -6.38 -16.34
N LEU A 44 -7.47 -5.45 -15.75
CA LEU A 44 -8.50 -4.71 -16.46
C LEU A 44 -7.86 -3.67 -17.39
N SER A 45 -8.42 -3.53 -18.58
CA SER A 45 -8.07 -2.45 -19.50
C SER A 45 -8.61 -1.11 -19.01
N LEU A 46 -7.99 -0.01 -19.45
CA LEU A 46 -8.50 1.33 -19.14
C LEU A 46 -9.94 1.54 -19.62
N ALA A 47 -10.32 0.89 -20.73
CA ALA A 47 -11.69 0.94 -21.24
C ALA A 47 -12.69 0.25 -20.30
N GLU A 48 -12.31 -0.88 -19.67
CA GLU A 48 -13.13 -1.55 -18.65
C GLU A 48 -13.30 -0.66 -17.42
N PHE A 49 -12.25 0.04 -16.97
CA PHE A 49 -12.37 1.06 -15.92
C PHE A 49 -13.30 2.20 -16.32
N GLN A 50 -13.08 2.80 -17.49
CA GLN A 50 -13.87 3.94 -17.98
C GLN A 50 -15.34 3.60 -18.23
N ALA A 51 -15.65 2.34 -18.54
CA ALA A 51 -17.02 1.84 -18.63
C ALA A 51 -17.76 1.91 -17.28
N GLU A 52 -17.04 1.73 -16.16
CA GLU A 52 -17.61 1.87 -14.81
C GLU A 52 -17.63 3.32 -14.32
N HIS A 53 -16.60 4.12 -14.62
CA HIS A 53 -16.60 5.54 -14.31
C HIS A 53 -15.72 6.36 -15.27
N PRO A 54 -16.24 7.44 -15.90
CA PRO A 54 -15.51 8.15 -16.96
C PRO A 54 -14.25 8.90 -16.49
N SER A 55 -14.09 9.13 -15.17
CA SER A 55 -12.93 9.84 -14.64
C SER A 55 -11.64 9.03 -14.61
N PHE A 56 -11.66 7.72 -14.91
CA PHE A 56 -10.45 6.91 -14.92
C PHE A 56 -9.50 7.31 -16.06
N ASP A 57 -8.22 7.38 -15.71
CA ASP A 57 -7.10 7.56 -16.63
C ASP A 57 -6.02 6.51 -16.33
N ALA A 58 -4.95 6.48 -17.13
CA ALA A 58 -3.89 5.47 -17.01
C ALA A 58 -3.14 5.48 -15.67
N SER A 59 -3.20 6.57 -14.88
CA SER A 59 -2.57 6.61 -13.55
C SER A 59 -3.24 5.70 -12.52
N ILE A 60 -4.37 5.08 -12.85
CA ILE A 60 -4.97 4.03 -12.00
C ILE A 60 -4.03 2.82 -11.85
N PHE A 61 -3.25 2.50 -12.87
CA PHE A 61 -2.34 1.35 -12.81
C PHE A 61 -1.18 1.59 -11.83
N ASP A 62 -0.71 2.83 -11.73
CA ASP A 62 0.28 3.21 -10.71
C ASP A 62 -0.31 3.11 -9.29
N ALA A 63 -1.60 3.45 -9.13
CA ALA A 63 -2.27 3.31 -7.83
C ALA A 63 -2.50 1.86 -7.41
N LEU A 64 -2.65 0.94 -8.38
CA LEU A 64 -2.79 -0.50 -8.14
C LEU A 64 -1.43 -1.19 -7.90
N ASP A 65 -0.31 -0.52 -8.18
CA ASP A 65 1.00 -1.03 -7.81
C ASP A 65 1.14 -1.11 -6.28
N MET A 66 1.46 -2.31 -5.78
CA MET A 66 1.45 -2.58 -4.35
C MET A 66 2.56 -1.83 -3.59
N GLU A 67 3.71 -1.58 -4.22
CA GLU A 67 4.79 -0.79 -3.62
C GLU A 67 4.35 0.67 -3.50
N THR A 68 3.74 1.21 -4.55
CA THR A 68 3.18 2.56 -4.59
C THR A 68 2.09 2.73 -3.54
N ALA A 69 1.18 1.77 -3.42
CA ALA A 69 0.14 1.77 -2.40
C ALA A 69 0.71 1.82 -0.97
N VAL A 70 1.80 1.06 -0.70
CA VAL A 70 2.45 1.07 0.61
C VAL A 70 3.16 2.40 0.88
N GLU A 71 3.92 2.92 -0.09
CA GLU A 71 4.68 4.16 0.08
C GLU A 71 3.79 5.41 0.13
N ARG A 72 2.60 5.41 -0.49
CA ARG A 72 1.62 6.50 -0.38
C ARG A 72 1.08 6.69 1.02
N ARG A 73 1.11 5.66 1.87
CA ARG A 73 0.64 5.74 3.27
C ARG A 73 1.72 6.37 4.16
N ASP A 74 2.13 7.58 3.79
CA ASP A 74 3.22 8.35 4.38
C ASP A 74 2.76 9.27 5.53
N LEU A 75 1.84 8.81 6.36
CA LEU A 75 1.44 9.52 7.56
C LEU A 75 2.17 8.95 8.78
N PRO A 76 2.29 9.70 9.89
CA PRO A 76 2.80 9.14 11.15
C PRO A 76 2.05 7.84 11.53
N GLY A 77 2.79 6.76 11.71
CA GLY A 77 2.24 5.41 11.96
C GLY A 77 1.88 4.60 10.72
N GLY A 78 2.08 5.15 9.52
CA GLY A 78 1.86 4.45 8.25
C GLY A 78 2.98 3.47 7.87
N PRO A 79 2.72 2.55 6.92
CA PRO A 79 3.65 1.53 6.47
C PRO A 79 4.70 2.01 5.46
N ALA A 80 4.63 3.27 5.00
CA ALA A 80 5.65 3.82 4.09
C ALA A 80 7.05 3.61 4.69
N ARG A 81 8.03 3.26 3.85
CA ARG A 81 9.35 2.83 4.32
C ARG A 81 9.99 3.87 5.25
N GLN A 82 9.93 5.13 4.87
CA GLN A 82 10.51 6.22 5.67
C GLN A 82 9.84 6.34 7.05
N ARG A 83 8.53 6.07 7.16
CA ARG A 83 7.80 6.06 8.42
C ARG A 83 8.21 4.89 9.30
N VAL A 84 8.35 3.70 8.71
CA VAL A 84 8.83 2.51 9.43
C VAL A 84 10.25 2.71 9.94
N LEU A 85 11.16 3.24 9.10
CA LEU A 85 12.54 3.53 9.50
C LEU A 85 12.62 4.59 10.61
N ALA A 86 11.83 5.66 10.50
CA ALA A 86 11.74 6.69 11.54
C ALA A 86 11.23 6.10 12.87
N ALA A 87 10.20 5.25 12.83
CA ALA A 87 9.66 4.57 14.01
C ALA A 87 10.70 3.63 14.65
N ILE A 88 11.46 2.88 13.85
CA ILE A 88 12.56 2.04 14.35
C ILE A 88 13.62 2.88 15.06
N GLN A 89 14.01 4.01 14.47
CA GLN A 89 15.01 4.91 15.07
C GLN A 89 14.52 5.51 16.40
N GLU A 90 13.27 5.99 16.44
CA GLU A 90 12.67 6.51 17.67
C GLU A 90 12.64 5.45 18.78
N LEU A 91 12.17 4.24 18.46
CA LEU A 91 12.09 3.14 19.42
C LEU A 91 13.47 2.72 19.93
N ARG A 92 14.48 2.66 19.05
CA ARG A 92 15.87 2.41 19.46
C ARG A 92 16.33 3.45 20.48
N GLY A 93 16.11 4.74 20.22
CA GLY A 93 16.45 5.82 21.16
C GLY A 93 15.75 5.68 22.53
N ARG A 94 14.46 5.34 22.52
CA ARG A 94 13.67 5.14 23.74
C ARG A 94 14.15 3.93 24.56
N LEU A 95 14.57 2.85 23.91
CA LEU A 95 15.08 1.65 24.57
C LEU A 95 16.49 1.87 25.13
N SER A 96 17.36 2.56 24.39
CA SER A 96 18.70 2.93 24.88
C SER A 96 18.62 3.82 26.11
N GLY A 97 17.67 4.76 26.18
CA GLY A 97 17.44 5.58 27.39
C GLY A 97 16.96 4.80 28.62
N ARG A 98 16.60 3.51 28.45
CA ARG A 98 16.23 2.58 29.53
C ARG A 98 17.31 1.52 29.78
N GLU A 99 18.52 1.73 29.27
CA GLU A 99 19.67 0.82 29.40
C GLU A 99 19.44 -0.57 28.79
N LEU A 100 18.55 -0.66 27.79
CA LEU A 100 18.28 -1.90 27.07
C LEU A 100 19.14 -1.98 25.80
N ASP A 101 19.97 -3.01 25.71
CA ASP A 101 20.72 -3.35 24.49
C ASP A 101 19.80 -4.09 23.51
N VAL A 102 19.35 -3.35 22.50
CA VAL A 102 18.43 -3.83 21.47
C VAL A 102 19.08 -4.89 20.57
N ASP A 103 20.38 -4.77 20.30
CA ASP A 103 21.08 -5.67 19.39
C ASP A 103 21.39 -7.00 20.10
N ALA A 104 21.77 -6.96 21.39
CA ALA A 104 21.88 -8.17 22.22
C ALA A 104 20.53 -8.89 22.38
N ALA A 105 19.44 -8.15 22.57
CA ALA A 105 18.10 -8.72 22.64
C ALA A 105 17.69 -9.36 21.30
N ALA A 106 17.93 -8.68 20.16
CA ALA A 106 17.64 -9.20 18.83
C ALA A 106 18.39 -10.51 18.53
N ALA A 107 19.67 -10.59 18.93
CA ALA A 107 20.48 -11.80 18.78
C ALA A 107 19.89 -13.01 19.52
N LYS A 108 19.32 -12.79 20.72
CA LYS A 108 18.66 -13.84 21.51
C LYS A 108 17.43 -14.43 20.83
N PHE A 109 16.72 -13.64 20.03
CA PHE A 109 15.48 -14.05 19.36
C PHE A 109 15.66 -14.40 17.88
N SER A 110 16.91 -14.53 17.41
CA SER A 110 17.21 -14.78 15.99
C SER A 110 16.53 -13.80 15.04
N ALA A 111 16.29 -12.57 15.49
CA ALA A 111 15.66 -11.54 14.68
C ALA A 111 16.62 -11.13 13.57
N ARG A 112 16.14 -11.17 12.32
CA ARG A 112 16.92 -10.67 11.19
C ARG A 112 16.97 -9.14 11.26
N PRO A 113 18.13 -8.52 10.97
CA PRO A 113 18.17 -7.08 10.79
C PRO A 113 17.20 -6.66 9.68
N VAL A 114 16.64 -5.46 9.78
CA VAL A 114 15.80 -4.89 8.73
C VAL A 114 16.70 -4.59 7.53
N VAL A 115 16.70 -5.48 6.55
CA VAL A 115 17.43 -5.31 5.29
C VAL A 115 16.60 -4.47 4.34
N ASP A 116 17.23 -3.51 3.68
CA ASP A 116 16.63 -2.83 2.54
C ASP A 116 16.88 -3.66 1.28
N PRO A 117 15.87 -4.35 0.72
CA PRO A 117 16.07 -5.20 -0.45
C PRO A 117 16.52 -4.41 -1.69
N ARG A 118 16.42 -3.07 -1.68
CA ARG A 118 16.89 -2.20 -2.76
C ARG A 118 18.34 -1.72 -2.59
N ARG A 119 18.96 -1.90 -1.41
CA ARG A 119 20.40 -1.68 -1.23
C ARG A 119 21.25 -2.83 -1.80
N GLU A 120 20.60 -3.93 -2.20
CA GLU A 120 21.25 -5.13 -2.75
C GLU A 120 20.96 -5.32 -4.26
N GLN A 121 20.23 -4.43 -4.91
CA GLN A 121 20.07 -4.46 -6.37
C GLN A 121 21.15 -3.57 -7.03
N PRO A 122 21.84 -4.05 -8.08
CA PRO A 122 22.91 -3.33 -8.76
C PRO A 122 22.44 -2.08 -9.50
#